data_AF-A0A5C7BB00-F1
#
_entry.id   AF-A0A5C7BB00-F1
#
_cell.length_a   1.000
_cell.length_b   1.000
_cell.length_c   1.000
_cell.angle_alpha   90.00
_cell.angle_beta   90.00
_cell.angle_gamma   90.00
#
_symmetry.space_group_name_H-M   'P 1'
#
loop_
_entity.id
_entity.type
_entity.pdbx_description
1 polymer ?
#
loop_
_entity_poly.entity_id
_entity_poly.type
_entity_poly.pdbx_seq_one_letter_code
_entity_poly.pdbx_strand_id
1 'polypeptide(L)'
;MADDCSFVCDDGDAISGSSTLCTSGIYSVSNAATSVDWILVPANARTINELNTAATIIETTIANGYSGFVTLNAMIDSDRCGNNIPVNKTIHFGRPSTSGSVLTGNGGGSLDPGSTDAIVFSVSTQNINAWTHIN
;
A
#
# COMPACT_ATOMS: atom_id res chain seq x y z
N MET A 1 13.10 35.29 2.47
CA MET A 1 12.27 34.13 2.10
C MET A 1 12.78 33.00 2.97
N ALA A 2 11.96 32.50 3.89
CA ALA A 2 12.34 31.33 4.67
C ALA A 2 12.16 30.13 3.75
N ASP A 3 13.22 29.33 3.56
CA ASP A 3 13.16 28.09 2.81
C ASP A 3 12.29 27.10 3.58
N ASP A 4 11.07 26.91 3.10
CA ASP A 4 10.10 26.01 3.71
C ASP A 4 10.41 24.56 3.33
N CYS A 5 11.27 23.93 4.13
CA CYS A 5 11.61 22.52 4.03
C CYS A 5 10.71 21.62 4.89
N SER A 6 9.58 22.14 5.40
CA SER A 6 8.63 21.37 6.21
C SER A 6 8.23 20.03 5.56
N PHE A 7 8.07 20.01 4.23
CA PHE A 7 7.69 18.81 3.49
C PHE A 7 8.65 17.62 3.62
N VAL A 8 9.92 17.85 4.02
CA VAL A 8 10.92 16.80 4.31
C VAL A 8 11.27 16.71 5.78
N CYS A 9 11.03 17.77 6.56
CA CYS A 9 11.35 17.80 7.99
C CYS A 9 10.24 17.25 8.88
N ASP A 10 9.00 17.19 8.39
CA ASP A 10 7.89 16.58 9.12
C ASP A 10 7.91 15.06 8.88
N ASP A 11 8.24 14.32 9.94
CA ASP A 11 8.42 12.86 9.95
C ASP A 11 7.18 12.12 9.42
N GLY A 12 7.21 11.70 8.16
CA GLY A 12 6.40 10.59 7.65
C GLY A 12 5.42 10.90 6.50
N ASP A 13 5.14 12.16 6.20
CA ASP A 13 4.11 12.53 5.20
C ASP A 13 4.66 13.13 3.89
N ALA A 14 5.98 13.07 3.68
CA ALA A 14 6.62 13.56 2.46
C ALA A 14 6.15 12.84 1.19
N ILE A 15 5.71 11.58 1.31
CA ILE A 15 5.21 10.76 0.19
C ILE A 15 3.66 10.71 0.22
N SER A 16 3.05 11.39 -0.74
CA SER A 16 1.63 11.30 -1.04
C SER A 16 1.29 10.03 -1.81
N GLY A 17 0.12 9.46 -1.55
CA GLY A 17 -0.36 8.22 -2.18
C GLY A 17 -1.07 7.31 -1.18
N SER A 18 -1.78 6.30 -1.71
CA SER A 18 -2.53 5.35 -0.90
C SER A 18 -1.61 4.43 -0.09
N SER A 19 -1.97 4.15 1.16
CA SER A 19 -1.28 3.13 1.98
C SER A 19 -1.74 1.70 1.66
N THR A 20 -2.72 1.53 0.77
CA THR A 20 -3.20 0.22 0.29
C THR A 20 -3.31 0.20 -1.23
N LEU A 21 -2.77 -0.86 -1.84
CA LEU A 21 -2.74 -1.04 -3.28
C LEU A 21 -3.36 -2.38 -3.67
N CYS A 22 -4.33 -2.37 -4.60
CA CYS A 22 -4.94 -3.58 -5.15
C CYS A 22 -4.37 -3.98 -6.51
N THR A 23 -3.99 -3.01 -7.34
CA THR A 23 -3.48 -3.25 -8.71
C THR A 23 -2.33 -2.31 -9.04
N SER A 24 -2.61 -1.01 -9.10
CA SER A 24 -1.62 0.05 -9.27
C SER A 24 -2.04 1.30 -8.49
N GLY A 25 -1.11 2.25 -8.35
CA GLY A 25 -1.40 3.55 -7.74
C GLY A 25 -0.25 4.52 -7.93
N ILE A 26 -0.59 5.79 -7.80
CA ILE A 26 0.31 6.92 -8.03
C ILE A 26 0.84 7.40 -6.69
N TYR A 27 2.14 7.66 -6.66
CA TYR A 27 2.84 8.25 -5.53
C TYR A 27 3.58 9.49 -6.00
N SER A 28 3.65 10.48 -5.12
CA SER A 28 4.33 11.72 -5.40
C SER A 28 4.98 12.31 -4.17
N VAL A 29 6.04 13.06 -4.37
CA VAL A 29 6.60 13.97 -3.35
C VAL A 29 6.31 15.41 -3.74
N SER A 30 6.52 16.34 -2.81
CA SER A 30 6.31 17.78 -3.04
C SER A 30 7.05 18.29 -4.28
N ASN A 31 6.48 19.29 -4.95
CA ASN A 31 7.07 19.97 -6.10
C ASN A 31 8.33 20.80 -5.78
N ALA A 32 8.71 20.88 -4.51
CA ALA A 32 9.99 21.45 -4.08
C ALA A 32 11.19 20.51 -4.31
N ALA A 33 10.96 19.24 -4.64
CA ALA A 33 11.98 18.29 -5.06
C ALA A 33 12.42 18.56 -6.51
N THR A 34 13.72 18.46 -6.77
CA THR A 34 14.33 18.61 -8.10
C THR A 34 14.59 17.26 -8.78
N SER A 35 14.95 16.25 -8.00
CA SER A 35 15.01 14.84 -8.42
C SER A 35 14.65 13.91 -7.27
N VAL A 36 14.20 12.71 -7.62
CA VAL A 36 13.84 11.68 -6.63
C VAL A 36 14.23 10.30 -7.14
N ASP A 37 14.99 9.57 -6.33
CA ASP A 37 15.28 8.16 -6.59
C ASP A 37 14.35 7.27 -5.75
N TRP A 38 13.59 6.40 -6.40
CA TRP A 38 12.62 5.52 -5.74
C TRP A 38 13.12 4.09 -5.63
N ILE A 39 12.97 3.51 -4.43
CA ILE A 39 13.36 2.12 -4.14
C ILE A 39 12.24 1.42 -3.38
N LEU A 40 12.02 0.16 -3.71
CA LEU A 40 10.97 -0.65 -3.13
C LEU A 40 11.55 -1.88 -2.45
N VAL A 41 11.11 -2.12 -1.22
CA VAL A 41 11.62 -3.23 -0.42
C VAL A 41 10.46 -4.09 0.10
N PRO A 42 10.33 -5.35 -0.37
CA PRO A 42 11.22 -6.03 -1.33
C PRO A 42 11.02 -5.62 -2.81
N ALA A 43 12.10 -5.67 -3.60
CA ALA A 43 12.11 -5.19 -4.99
C ALA A 43 11.26 -6.03 -5.95
N ASN A 44 11.10 -7.33 -5.68
CA ASN A 44 10.30 -8.22 -6.51
C ASN A 44 8.78 -8.05 -6.35
N ALA A 45 8.34 -7.15 -5.48
CA ALA A 45 6.93 -6.93 -5.21
C ALA A 45 6.18 -6.23 -6.36
N ARG A 46 6.89 -5.59 -7.31
CA ARG A 46 6.29 -4.61 -8.24
C ARG A 46 7.22 -4.03 -9.30
N THR A 47 6.63 -3.24 -10.21
CA THR A 47 7.30 -2.31 -11.12
C THR A 47 7.07 -0.84 -10.71
N ILE A 48 8.06 0.02 -10.94
CA ILE A 48 7.96 1.49 -10.88
C ILE A 48 7.95 2.02 -12.30
N ASN A 49 7.08 2.97 -12.58
CA ASN A 49 7.07 3.75 -13.81
C ASN A 49 7.14 5.25 -13.45
N GLU A 50 8.20 5.92 -13.85
CA GLU A 50 8.37 7.37 -13.64
C GLU A 50 7.49 8.14 -14.62
N LEU A 51 6.65 9.05 -14.11
CA LEU A 51 5.67 9.79 -14.92
C LEU A 51 6.20 11.17 -15.37
N ASN A 52 7.35 11.59 -14.86
CA ASN A 52 8.00 12.85 -15.20
C ASN A 52 9.52 12.73 -15.13
N THR A 53 10.22 13.66 -15.80
CA THR A 53 11.70 13.66 -15.91
C THR A 53 12.42 13.84 -14.58
N ALA A 54 11.77 14.51 -13.61
CA ALA A 54 12.31 14.69 -12.26
C ALA A 54 11.98 13.50 -11.34
N ALA A 55 11.24 12.51 -11.83
CA ALA A 55 10.72 11.37 -11.09
C ALA A 55 9.95 11.73 -9.80
N THR A 56 9.50 12.98 -9.62
CA THR A 56 8.71 13.37 -8.44
C THR A 56 7.33 12.72 -8.38
N ILE A 57 6.88 12.12 -9.48
CA ILE A 57 5.64 11.35 -9.58
C ILE A 57 5.96 10.00 -10.21
N ILE A 58 5.53 8.93 -9.54
CA ILE A 58 5.65 7.55 -10.03
C ILE A 58 4.30 6.85 -10.02
N GLU A 59 4.12 5.92 -10.94
CA GLU A 59 3.13 4.85 -10.82
C GLU A 59 3.82 3.57 -10.33
N THR A 60 3.18 2.90 -9.39
CA THR A 60 3.61 1.60 -8.91
C THR A 60 2.54 0.56 -9.21
N THR A 61 2.94 -0.58 -9.78
CA THR A 61 2.03 -1.70 -10.12
C THR A 61 2.46 -2.98 -9.43
N ILE A 62 1.51 -3.66 -8.79
CA ILE A 62 1.75 -4.89 -8.03
C ILE A 62 2.18 -6.02 -8.97
N ALA A 63 3.24 -6.75 -8.60
CA ALA A 63 3.63 -7.97 -9.29
C ALA A 63 2.56 -9.06 -9.11
N ASN A 64 2.30 -9.85 -10.15
CA ASN A 64 1.26 -10.87 -10.10
C ASN A 64 1.46 -11.85 -8.93
N GLY A 65 0.43 -12.03 -8.12
CA GLY A 65 0.45 -12.92 -6.95
C GLY A 65 1.15 -12.37 -5.70
N TYR A 66 1.70 -11.15 -5.73
CA TYR A 66 2.32 -10.55 -4.56
C TYR A 66 1.26 -9.98 -3.60
N SER A 67 1.40 -10.30 -2.31
CA SER A 67 0.62 -9.69 -1.22
C SER A 67 1.49 -9.51 0.02
N GLY A 68 1.25 -8.45 0.79
CA GLY A 68 1.99 -8.15 2.01
C GLY A 68 2.43 -6.69 2.13
N PHE A 69 3.27 -6.41 3.12
CA PHE A 69 3.78 -5.07 3.37
C PHE A 69 5.03 -4.79 2.54
N VAL A 70 5.10 -3.58 1.98
CA VAL A 70 6.26 -3.14 1.24
C VAL A 70 6.57 -1.69 1.56
N THR A 71 7.86 -1.41 1.72
CA THR A 71 8.34 -0.05 1.98
C THR A 71 8.73 0.62 0.68
N LEU A 72 8.14 1.78 0.41
CA LEU A 72 8.53 2.72 -0.64
C LEU A 72 9.48 3.74 -0.04
N ASN A 73 10.75 3.69 -0.43
CA ASN A 73 11.77 4.64 -0.04
C ASN A 73 11.97 5.63 -1.20
N ALA A 74 12.07 6.91 -0.89
CA ALA A 74 12.41 7.96 -1.83
C ALA A 74 13.62 8.72 -1.29
N MET A 75 14.64 8.90 -2.12
CA MET A 75 15.76 9.80 -1.85
C MET A 75 15.49 11.09 -2.59
N ILE A 76 15.21 12.16 -1.86
CA ILE A 76 14.83 13.46 -2.43
C ILE A 76 16.06 14.34 -2.54
N ASP A 77 16.28 14.90 -3.72
CA ASP A 77 17.16 16.06 -3.91
C ASP A 77 16.32 17.32 -4.05
N SER A 78 16.79 18.40 -3.44
CA SER A 78 16.20 19.73 -3.55
C SER A 78 17.28 20.78 -3.47
N ASP A 79 17.28 21.72 -4.41
CA ASP A 79 18.20 22.86 -4.42
C ASP A 79 18.10 23.73 -3.16
N ARG A 80 16.98 23.61 -2.41
CA ARG A 80 16.72 24.40 -1.20
C ARG A 80 16.98 23.64 0.09
N CYS A 81 16.62 22.35 0.14
CA CYS A 81 16.63 21.57 1.37
C CYS A 81 17.84 20.63 1.50
N GLY A 82 18.63 20.51 0.43
CA GLY A 82 19.78 19.62 0.35
C GLY A 82 19.48 18.37 -0.49
N ASN A 83 20.47 17.49 -0.53
CA ASN A 83 20.48 16.33 -1.42
C ASN A 83 20.34 15.03 -0.63
N ASN A 84 19.77 14.01 -1.27
CA ASN A 84 19.67 12.64 -0.78
C ASN A 84 18.96 12.53 0.58
N ILE A 85 17.84 13.25 0.75
CA ILE A 85 17.02 13.26 1.96
C ILE A 85 16.14 12.00 1.95
N PRO A 86 16.30 11.06 2.90
CA PRO A 86 15.57 9.81 2.89
C PRO A 86 14.18 9.99 3.47
N VAL A 87 13.15 9.62 2.70
CA VAL A 87 11.78 9.50 3.16
C VAL A 87 11.24 8.13 2.82
N ASN A 88 10.32 7.61 3.64
CA ASN A 88 9.76 6.28 3.40
C ASN A 88 8.27 6.23 3.72
N LYS A 89 7.58 5.30 3.06
CA LYS A 89 6.16 5.02 3.26
C LYS A 89 5.89 3.53 3.16
N THR A 90 5.18 2.98 4.12
CA THR A 90 4.71 1.60 4.07
C THR A 90 3.41 1.50 3.28
N ILE A 91 3.35 0.55 2.35
CA ILE A 91 2.17 0.27 1.55
C ILE A 91 1.80 -1.20 1.69
N HIS A 92 0.53 -1.49 1.91
CA HIS A 92 -0.01 -2.83 1.91
C HIS A 92 -0.46 -3.24 0.50
N PHE A 93 0.10 -4.34 0.01
CA PHE A 93 -0.10 -4.85 -1.34
C PHE A 93 -1.09 -6.01 -1.33
N GLY A 94 -2.00 -5.99 -2.30
CA GLY A 94 -3.02 -7.00 -2.49
C GLY A 94 -4.21 -6.82 -1.55
N ARG A 95 -5.23 -7.66 -1.75
CA ARG A 95 -6.32 -7.77 -0.79
C ARG A 95 -5.79 -8.41 0.49
N PRO A 96 -6.10 -7.87 1.69
CA PRO A 96 -5.92 -8.62 2.92
C PRO A 96 -6.63 -9.96 2.77
N SER A 97 -5.87 -11.05 2.64
CA SER A 97 -6.45 -12.38 2.66
C SER A 97 -6.76 -12.68 4.12
N THR A 98 -7.97 -12.35 4.57
CA THR A 98 -8.51 -13.04 5.72
C THR A 98 -8.52 -14.51 5.35
N SER A 99 -7.68 -15.32 5.99
CA SER A 99 -7.87 -16.76 6.06
C SER A 99 -9.17 -16.99 6.83
N GLY A 100 -10.29 -16.75 6.18
CA GLY A 100 -11.58 -17.25 6.60
C GLY A 100 -11.46 -18.76 6.47
N SER A 101 -11.10 -19.42 7.56
CA SER A 101 -11.43 -20.83 7.69
C SER A 101 -12.92 -20.91 7.42
N VAL A 102 -13.30 -21.55 6.32
CA VAL A 102 -14.66 -22.06 6.18
C VAL A 102 -14.80 -23.01 7.35
N LEU A 103 -15.41 -22.54 8.43
CA LEU A 103 -15.99 -23.42 9.43
C LEU A 103 -17.04 -24.20 8.64
N THR A 104 -16.65 -25.38 8.15
CA THR A 104 -17.61 -26.40 7.75
C THR A 104 -18.48 -26.58 8.99
N GLY A 105 -19.68 -25.98 8.93
CA GLY A 105 -20.64 -26.06 10.01
C GLY A 105 -20.75 -27.52 10.42
N ASN A 106 -20.51 -27.78 11.69
CA ASN A 106 -20.62 -29.12 12.25
C ASN A 106 -22.11 -29.47 12.24
N GLY A 107 -22.61 -29.97 11.10
CA GLY A 107 -24.02 -30.21 10.88
C GLY A 107 -24.34 -30.65 9.46
N GLY A 108 -24.29 -31.97 9.23
CA GLY A 108 -24.98 -32.63 8.11
C GLY A 108 -24.21 -32.65 6.79
N GLY A 109 -23.66 -33.80 6.44
CA GLY A 109 -23.01 -34.02 5.15
C GLY A 109 -23.99 -33.87 3.98
N SER A 110 -23.82 -32.81 3.20
CA SER A 110 -24.01 -32.81 1.75
C SER A 110 -23.35 -31.55 1.19
N LEU A 111 -22.46 -31.70 0.21
CA LEU A 111 -21.96 -30.58 -0.60
C LEU A 111 -22.89 -30.24 -1.76
N ASP A 112 -24.09 -30.83 -1.78
CA ASP A 112 -25.14 -30.60 -2.76
C ASP A 112 -26.47 -30.35 -2.04
N PRO A 113 -26.76 -29.08 -1.66
CA PRO A 113 -28.04 -28.72 -1.06
C PRO A 113 -29.12 -28.71 -2.13
N GLY A 114 -30.28 -29.30 -1.81
CA GLY A 114 -31.47 -29.17 -2.67
C GLY A 114 -31.92 -27.71 -2.75
N SER A 115 -32.77 -27.37 -3.71
CA SER A 115 -33.28 -26.00 -3.95
C SER A 115 -34.09 -25.37 -2.79
N THR A 116 -34.17 -26.04 -1.64
CA THR A 116 -34.87 -25.63 -0.42
C THR A 116 -33.98 -25.59 0.82
N ASP A 117 -32.69 -25.94 0.72
CA ASP A 117 -31.78 -25.92 1.86
C ASP A 117 -31.20 -24.51 2.10
N ALA A 118 -31.32 -24.02 3.33
CA ALA A 118 -30.70 -22.77 3.75
C ALA A 118 -29.30 -23.05 4.31
N ILE A 119 -28.26 -22.58 3.59
CA ILE A 119 -26.90 -22.56 4.12
C ILE A 119 -26.73 -21.33 5.01
N VAL A 120 -26.51 -21.54 6.30
CA VAL A 120 -26.20 -20.47 7.25
C VAL A 120 -24.68 -20.32 7.35
N PHE A 121 -24.15 -19.23 6.81
CA PHE A 121 -22.74 -18.88 6.98
C PHE A 121 -22.55 -18.13 8.31
N SER A 122 -21.84 -18.76 9.24
CA SER A 122 -21.44 -18.11 10.50
C SER A 122 -20.03 -17.57 10.34
N VAL A 123 -19.89 -16.25 10.18
CA VAL A 123 -18.58 -15.59 10.15
C VAL A 123 -18.16 -15.28 11.58
N SER A 124 -17.09 -15.91 12.07
CA SER A 124 -16.49 -15.53 13.36
C SER A 124 -15.72 -14.22 13.21
N THR A 125 -16.17 -13.18 13.91
CA THR A 125 -15.51 -11.87 13.91
C THR A 125 -14.40 -11.74 14.95
N GLN A 126 -14.12 -12.79 15.73
CA GLN A 126 -13.18 -12.75 16.86
C GLN A 126 -11.74 -12.42 16.46
N ASN A 127 -11.37 -12.65 15.20
CA ASN A 127 -10.04 -12.33 14.65
C ASN A 127 -10.11 -11.28 13.51
N ILE A 128 -11.24 -10.58 13.36
CA ILE A 128 -11.34 -9.50 12.38
C ILE A 128 -10.81 -8.24 13.06
N ASN A 129 -9.58 -7.86 12.70
CA ASN A 129 -9.09 -6.52 12.95
C ASN A 129 -9.80 -5.57 11.98
N ALA A 130 -11.01 -5.16 12.33
CA ALA A 130 -11.69 -4.08 11.64
C ALA A 130 -10.86 -2.81 11.84
N TRP A 131 -10.30 -2.26 10.75
CA TRP A 131 -9.66 -0.96 10.79
C TRP A 131 -10.73 0.09 11.08
N THR A 132 -10.73 0.63 12.31
CA THR A 132 -11.72 1.62 12.77
C THR A 132 -11.38 3.05 12.36
N HIS A 133 -10.19 3.31 11.81
CA HIS A 133 -9.80 4.60 11.25
C HIS A 133 -8.96 4.42 9.99
N ILE A 134 -9.36 5.16 8.95
CA ILE A 134 -8.53 5.52 7.81
C ILE A 134 -8.33 7.02 8.00
N ASN A 135 -7.14 7.43 8.46
CA ASN A 135 -6.75 8.84 8.49
C ASN A 135 -6.47 9.33 7.06
#